data_AF-A0A966XFL0-F1
#
_entry.id   AF-A0A966XFL0-F1
#
_cell.length_a   1.000
_cell.length_b   1.000
_cell.length_c   1.000
_cell.angle_alpha   90.00
_cell.angle_beta   90.00
_cell.angle_gamma   90.00
#
_symmetry.space_group_name_H-M   'P 1'
#
loop_
_entity.id
_entity.type
_entity.pdbx_description
1 polymer ?
#
loop_
_entity_poly.entity_id
_entity_poly.type
_entity_poly.pdbx_seq_one_letter_code
_entity_poly.pdbx_strand_id
1 'polypeptide(L)'
;MESNGRTKIHIFKSEIGQHVGTALSQIVAEQLCLDWSHVSIDYPEMDHSTFATYGGQLTGGSYSVHEMYGKLSKQAAFARQLLIEAGADLMGSEFEDCIAERGYVKDTLYETEISYSEILSETVLEYTITEADLSDTKEIQRTDFKIIGQPIKALDIPEKVNGAARFGIDAYLPNMVYAKLVLPPTRFGSTIAAIDQDKAMTMPGFMAAVPMSFPTEAKSQGFITDVVAVLADSFPNAMRAANAVNVTWETDPDFRVSTNDLFQNAEAQIAHEDGTDFFITGAFGDVDTGVELESSYKTSFIAHSPMEPASALSHFTDGRLHIYAGCQGGSLLPFIISQFTGLTPDKVLFYPHLIGGGFGKRFAVEPIVISALLSMNVQNPVKIIFTREDEFLLSHPRSLSVQKLSAKSNAAGELVGLKHEISCGWISFDDFGLVNPVQNGSPRTDLPDIQLFSATGSDNWYDIPNKHVKMHRNKMIEAVTGNGAVRSVANNYTIFALESFIDELAALKNIDPVDLRLSLLKGKDLNSGKNASSLFQKGLTPYFNVSKDAYESSVDGGRRLANVLRTATGLANYGGLLADGV
;
A
#
# COMPACT_ATOMS: atom_id res chain seq x y z
N MET A 1 -7.34 -28.16 5.22
CA MET A 1 -7.68 -28.53 6.61
C MET A 1 -6.97 -29.82 6.92
N GLU A 2 -6.34 -29.93 8.08
CA GLU A 2 -5.64 -31.15 8.50
C GLU A 2 -6.64 -32.18 9.02
N SER A 3 -6.29 -33.48 8.99
CA SER A 3 -7.13 -34.57 9.48
C SER A 3 -7.43 -34.51 10.98
N ASN A 4 -6.79 -33.60 11.73
CA ASN A 4 -7.05 -33.32 13.14
C ASN A 4 -8.06 -32.15 13.35
N GLY A 5 -8.67 -31.64 12.28
CA GLY A 5 -9.63 -30.54 12.31
C GLY A 5 -9.02 -29.14 12.39
N ARG A 6 -7.69 -29.01 12.51
CA ARG A 6 -7.02 -27.71 12.46
C ARG A 6 -7.05 -27.17 11.04
N THR A 7 -7.40 -25.90 10.93
CA THR A 7 -7.44 -25.20 9.65
C THR A 7 -6.32 -24.18 9.59
N LYS A 8 -5.39 -24.40 8.67
CA LYS A 8 -4.36 -23.42 8.34
C LYS A 8 -4.78 -22.68 7.07
N ILE A 9 -4.78 -21.35 7.15
CA ILE A 9 -5.14 -20.47 6.05
C ILE A 9 -3.86 -19.83 5.52
N HIS A 10 -3.58 -20.09 4.25
CA HIS A 10 -2.42 -19.58 3.53
C HIS A 10 -2.64 -18.12 3.13
N ILE A 11 -1.80 -17.22 3.67
CA ILE A 11 -1.91 -15.78 3.42
C ILE A 11 -0.82 -15.34 2.45
N PHE A 12 -1.23 -14.91 1.25
CA PHE A 12 -0.31 -14.37 0.25
C PHE A 12 -0.20 -12.83 0.29
N LYS A 13 -1.03 -12.15 1.08
CA LYS A 13 -0.90 -10.72 1.39
C LYS A 13 0.13 -10.52 2.50
N SER A 14 0.70 -9.32 2.62
CA SER A 14 1.77 -9.02 3.56
C SER A 14 1.23 -8.36 4.84
N GLU A 15 1.63 -8.88 5.99
CA GLU A 15 1.32 -8.27 7.29
C GLU A 15 2.26 -7.11 7.58
N ILE A 16 1.71 -5.89 7.68
CA ILE A 16 2.45 -4.63 7.90
C ILE A 16 1.92 -3.81 9.09
N GLY A 17 1.13 -4.42 9.99
CA GLY A 17 0.54 -3.79 11.18
C GLY A 17 -0.99 -3.67 11.16
N GLN A 18 -1.67 -4.31 10.20
CA GLN A 18 -3.12 -4.21 9.98
C GLN A 18 -3.88 -5.51 10.26
N HIS A 19 -3.19 -6.58 10.64
CA HIS A 19 -3.78 -7.91 10.92
C HIS A 19 -4.54 -8.49 9.71
N VAL A 20 -3.99 -8.32 8.50
CA VAL A 20 -4.68 -8.75 7.27
C VAL A 20 -4.91 -10.26 7.25
N GLY A 21 -3.93 -11.05 7.71
CA GLY A 21 -4.06 -12.51 7.78
C GLY A 21 -5.23 -12.93 8.67
N THR A 22 -5.43 -12.24 9.79
CA THR A 22 -6.59 -12.45 10.68
C THR A 22 -7.89 -12.10 9.97
N ALA A 23 -7.99 -10.93 9.34
CA ALA A 23 -9.22 -10.50 8.67
C ALA A 23 -9.63 -11.45 7.52
N LEU A 24 -8.67 -11.87 6.69
CA LEU A 24 -8.93 -12.86 5.62
C LEU A 24 -9.32 -14.22 6.21
N SER A 25 -8.73 -14.60 7.33
CA SER A 25 -9.08 -15.83 8.04
C SER A 25 -10.49 -15.80 8.62
N GLN A 26 -10.94 -14.65 9.14
CA GLN A 26 -12.33 -14.50 9.61
C GLN A 26 -13.34 -14.73 8.49
N ILE A 27 -13.06 -14.23 7.28
CA ILE A 27 -13.94 -14.43 6.11
C ILE A 27 -14.10 -15.91 5.79
N VAL A 28 -12.98 -16.62 5.69
CA VAL A 28 -12.98 -18.06 5.38
C VAL A 28 -13.61 -18.87 6.52
N ALA A 29 -13.26 -18.57 7.77
CA ALA A 29 -13.76 -19.29 8.93
C ALA A 29 -15.25 -19.10 9.16
N GLU A 30 -15.77 -17.88 8.95
CA GLU A 30 -17.19 -17.57 9.01
C GLU A 30 -17.95 -18.46 8.02
N GLN A 31 -17.56 -18.39 6.74
CA GLN A 31 -18.27 -19.10 5.69
C GLN A 31 -18.07 -20.62 5.72
N LEU A 32 -17.01 -21.14 6.33
CA LEU A 32 -16.88 -22.58 6.60
C LEU A 32 -17.53 -23.03 7.91
N CYS A 33 -18.10 -22.10 8.69
CA CYS A 33 -18.63 -22.36 10.03
C CYS A 33 -17.58 -22.99 10.98
N LEU A 34 -16.32 -22.56 10.94
CA LEU A 34 -15.25 -23.15 11.75
C LEU A 34 -15.31 -22.73 13.22
N ASP A 35 -14.71 -23.53 14.10
CA ASP A 35 -14.28 -23.04 15.41
C ASP A 35 -13.00 -22.20 15.26
N TRP A 36 -13.06 -20.93 15.63
CA TRP A 36 -11.93 -20.00 15.53
C TRP A 36 -10.70 -20.49 16.30
N SER A 37 -10.87 -21.21 17.40
CA SER A 37 -9.76 -21.74 18.20
C SER A 37 -8.91 -22.77 17.47
N HIS A 38 -9.41 -23.35 16.37
CA HIS A 38 -8.71 -24.29 15.51
C HIS A 38 -8.15 -23.64 14.23
N VAL A 39 -8.29 -22.32 14.07
CA VAL A 39 -7.80 -21.56 12.91
C VAL A 39 -6.38 -21.04 13.17
N SER A 40 -5.51 -21.16 12.17
CA SER A 40 -4.15 -20.63 12.17
C SER A 40 -3.79 -20.09 10.79
N ILE A 41 -2.72 -19.31 10.71
CA ILE A 41 -2.21 -18.74 9.46
C ILE A 41 -0.74 -19.08 9.25
N ASP A 42 -0.32 -19.08 7.99
CA ASP A 42 1.08 -18.99 7.58
C ASP A 42 1.22 -18.12 6.32
N TYR A 43 2.47 -17.88 5.93
CA TYR A 43 2.83 -17.10 4.75
C TYR A 43 3.69 -18.00 3.85
N PRO A 44 3.09 -18.68 2.86
CA PRO A 44 3.81 -19.64 2.03
C PRO A 44 4.91 -18.98 1.19
N GLU A 45 5.83 -19.82 0.71
CA GLU A 45 6.74 -19.46 -0.39
C GLU A 45 5.93 -18.95 -1.60
N MET A 46 6.46 -17.94 -2.27
CA MET A 46 5.91 -17.38 -3.50
C MET A 46 6.91 -17.50 -4.63
N ASP A 47 6.40 -17.85 -5.80
CA ASP A 47 7.14 -17.98 -7.05
C ASP A 47 6.30 -17.45 -8.22
N HIS A 48 6.74 -17.68 -9.46
CA HIS A 48 5.98 -17.29 -10.64
C HIS A 48 4.58 -17.90 -10.71
N SER A 49 4.39 -19.13 -10.20
CA SER A 49 3.11 -19.82 -10.23
C SER A 49 2.12 -19.17 -9.27
N THR A 50 2.59 -18.59 -8.17
CA THR A 50 1.76 -17.83 -7.23
C THR A 50 1.02 -16.70 -7.93
N PHE A 51 1.70 -15.93 -8.78
CA PHE A 51 1.05 -14.88 -9.57
C PHE A 51 0.11 -15.46 -10.63
N ALA A 52 0.50 -16.55 -11.30
CA ALA A 52 -0.34 -17.20 -12.30
C ALA A 52 -1.66 -17.74 -11.70
N THR A 53 -1.62 -18.28 -10.48
CA THR A 53 -2.77 -18.88 -9.80
C THR A 53 -3.63 -17.85 -9.07
N TYR A 54 -3.01 -16.92 -8.34
CA TYR A 54 -3.71 -16.01 -7.44
C TYR A 54 -3.73 -14.55 -7.91
N GLY A 55 -3.04 -14.21 -9.00
CA GLY A 55 -2.84 -12.84 -9.46
C GLY A 55 -1.91 -12.05 -8.54
N GLY A 56 -1.91 -10.72 -8.69
CA GLY A 56 -1.12 -9.81 -7.85
C GLY A 56 -1.58 -9.80 -6.39
N GLN A 57 -0.77 -10.34 -5.49
CA GLN A 57 -1.02 -10.38 -4.05
C GLN A 57 -0.35 -9.19 -3.33
N LEU A 58 -0.76 -7.96 -3.70
CA LEU A 58 -0.21 -6.73 -3.16
C LEU A 58 -0.93 -6.29 -1.88
N THR A 59 -0.19 -5.67 -0.96
CA THR A 59 -0.74 -5.04 0.24
C THR A 59 -0.47 -3.56 0.25
N GLY A 60 -1.44 -2.79 -0.24
CA GLY A 60 -1.39 -1.32 -0.37
C GLY A 60 -2.80 -0.75 -0.54
N GLY A 61 -2.95 0.57 -0.42
CA GLY A 61 -4.23 1.27 -0.61
C GLY A 61 -5.36 0.89 0.36
N SER A 62 -5.10 0.05 1.37
CA SER A 62 -6.10 -0.58 2.23
C SER A 62 -7.08 -1.51 1.47
N TYR A 63 -6.65 -2.07 0.34
CA TYR A 63 -7.51 -2.87 -0.53
C TYR A 63 -7.60 -4.36 -0.18
N SER A 64 -6.72 -4.93 0.65
CA SER A 64 -6.62 -6.38 0.79
C SER A 64 -7.93 -7.08 1.18
N VAL A 65 -8.65 -6.58 2.19
CA VAL A 65 -9.97 -7.14 2.57
C VAL A 65 -11.01 -6.84 1.48
N HIS A 66 -10.94 -5.64 0.90
CA HIS A 66 -11.88 -5.17 -0.11
C HIS A 66 -11.84 -5.99 -1.41
N GLU A 67 -10.65 -6.38 -1.86
CA GLU A 67 -10.41 -7.26 -3.00
C GLU A 67 -10.76 -8.72 -2.70
N MET A 68 -10.47 -9.17 -1.48
CA MET A 68 -10.51 -10.61 -1.18
C MET A 68 -11.85 -11.07 -0.60
N TYR A 69 -12.64 -10.18 0.02
CA TYR A 69 -13.87 -10.55 0.74
C TYR A 69 -14.82 -11.37 -0.15
N GLY A 70 -15.25 -10.83 -1.29
CA GLY A 70 -16.24 -11.50 -2.13
C GLY A 70 -15.74 -12.83 -2.69
N LYS A 71 -14.47 -12.89 -3.08
CA LYS A 71 -13.83 -14.12 -3.58
C LYS A 71 -13.74 -15.19 -2.50
N LEU A 72 -13.14 -14.86 -1.35
CA LEU A 72 -12.94 -15.81 -0.26
C LEU A 72 -14.26 -16.25 0.35
N SER A 73 -15.22 -15.33 0.50
CA SER A 73 -16.51 -15.62 1.11
C SER A 73 -17.30 -16.63 0.28
N LYS A 74 -17.43 -16.41 -1.03
CA LYS A 74 -18.09 -17.36 -1.93
C LYS A 74 -17.36 -18.70 -2.05
N GLN A 75 -16.04 -18.69 -2.20
CA GLN A 75 -15.26 -19.93 -2.29
C GLN A 75 -15.38 -20.78 -1.01
N ALA A 76 -15.32 -20.14 0.15
CA ALA A 76 -15.50 -20.81 1.43
C ALA A 76 -16.94 -21.31 1.64
N ALA A 77 -17.95 -20.55 1.20
CA ALA A 77 -19.34 -20.98 1.27
C ALA A 77 -19.63 -22.20 0.37
N PHE A 78 -19.02 -22.27 -0.82
CA PHE A 78 -19.14 -23.44 -1.69
C PHE A 78 -18.39 -24.65 -1.10
N ALA A 79 -17.19 -24.44 -0.58
CA ALA A 79 -16.45 -25.49 0.11
C ALA A 79 -17.22 -26.05 1.33
N ARG A 80 -18.00 -25.21 2.03
CA ARG A 80 -18.93 -25.66 3.08
C ARG A 80 -20.01 -26.60 2.52
N GLN A 81 -20.55 -26.34 1.33
CA GLN A 81 -21.55 -27.23 0.70
C GLN A 81 -20.96 -28.60 0.41
N LEU A 82 -19.75 -28.68 -0.14
CA LEU A 82 -19.06 -29.95 -0.37
C LEU A 82 -18.82 -30.73 0.93
N LEU A 83 -18.50 -30.03 2.02
CA LEU A 83 -18.35 -30.67 3.34
C LEU A 83 -19.69 -31.19 3.87
N ILE A 84 -20.78 -30.43 3.72
CA ILE A 84 -22.13 -30.87 4.12
C ILE A 84 -22.55 -32.11 3.33
N GLU A 85 -22.35 -32.11 2.01
CA GLU A 85 -22.67 -33.23 1.13
C GLU A 85 -21.89 -34.50 1.54
N ALA A 86 -20.57 -34.39 1.68
CA ALA A 86 -19.74 -35.52 2.12
C ALA A 86 -20.07 -36.00 3.55
N GLY A 87 -20.44 -35.07 4.44
CA GLY A 87 -20.89 -35.41 5.79
C GLY A 87 -22.24 -36.13 5.80
N ALA A 88 -23.19 -35.68 4.98
CA ALA A 88 -24.49 -36.31 4.82
C ALA A 88 -24.34 -37.74 4.28
N ASP A 89 -23.53 -37.93 3.24
CA ASP A 89 -23.22 -39.25 2.67
C ASP A 89 -22.65 -40.23 3.71
N LEU A 90 -21.70 -39.76 4.54
CA LEU A 90 -21.07 -40.59 5.58
C LEU A 90 -22.03 -40.94 6.72
N MET A 91 -22.97 -40.04 7.05
CA MET A 91 -24.00 -40.29 8.06
C MET A 91 -25.20 -41.09 7.52
N GLY A 92 -25.34 -41.20 6.20
CA GLY A 92 -26.55 -41.74 5.56
C GLY A 92 -27.75 -40.79 5.68
N SER A 93 -27.48 -39.49 5.77
CA SER A 93 -28.44 -38.39 5.89
C SER A 93 -28.76 -37.76 4.53
N GLU A 94 -29.90 -37.07 4.43
CA GLU A 94 -30.19 -36.23 3.25
C GLU A 94 -29.49 -34.86 3.39
N PHE A 95 -29.03 -34.30 2.27
CA PHE A 95 -28.30 -33.03 2.26
C PHE A 95 -29.13 -31.88 2.86
N GLU A 96 -30.42 -31.84 2.56
CA GLU A 96 -31.34 -30.78 3.01
C GLU A 96 -31.58 -30.76 4.52
N ASP A 97 -31.37 -31.90 5.20
CA ASP A 97 -31.54 -32.03 6.66
C ASP A 97 -30.25 -31.66 7.42
N CYS A 98 -29.15 -31.44 6.68
CA CYS A 98 -27.83 -31.21 7.23
C CYS A 98 -27.45 -29.71 7.27
N ILE A 99 -26.83 -29.29 8.38
CA ILE A 99 -26.26 -27.95 8.54
C ILE A 99 -24.79 -28.02 8.97
N ALA A 100 -24.03 -26.97 8.68
CA ALA A 100 -22.67 -26.81 9.15
C ALA A 100 -22.60 -25.90 10.38
N GLU A 101 -21.97 -26.36 11.46
CA GLU A 101 -21.80 -25.59 12.69
C GLU A 101 -20.51 -25.96 13.44
N ARG A 102 -19.67 -24.96 13.73
CA ARG A 102 -18.41 -25.07 14.50
C ARG A 102 -17.47 -26.20 14.03
N GLY A 103 -17.37 -26.42 12.72
CA GLY A 103 -16.53 -27.46 12.12
C GLY A 103 -17.16 -28.86 12.11
N TYR A 104 -18.47 -28.95 12.26
CA TYR A 104 -19.26 -30.19 12.17
C TYR A 104 -20.34 -30.05 11.11
N VAL A 105 -20.67 -31.16 10.46
CA VAL A 105 -21.94 -31.35 9.75
C VAL A 105 -22.90 -32.02 10.71
N LYS A 106 -24.10 -31.47 10.86
CA LYS A 106 -25.14 -31.93 11.78
C LYS A 106 -26.41 -32.21 11.02
N ASP A 107 -26.93 -33.43 11.17
CA ASP A 107 -28.28 -33.77 10.77
C ASP A 107 -29.26 -33.29 11.85
N THR A 108 -30.18 -32.41 11.45
CA THR A 108 -31.14 -31.79 12.37
C THR A 108 -32.38 -32.65 12.66
N LEU A 109 -32.62 -33.70 11.87
CA LEU A 109 -33.76 -34.60 12.00
C LEU A 109 -33.40 -35.84 12.84
N TYR A 110 -32.26 -36.47 12.56
CA TYR A 110 -31.77 -37.65 13.28
C TYR A 110 -30.87 -37.32 14.47
N GLU A 111 -30.54 -36.04 14.68
CA GLU A 111 -29.70 -35.53 15.77
C GLU A 111 -28.30 -36.19 15.80
N THR A 112 -27.75 -36.51 14.62
CA THR A 112 -26.40 -37.03 14.45
C THR A 112 -25.45 -35.96 13.93
N GLU A 113 -24.16 -36.06 14.25
CA GLU A 113 -23.15 -35.13 13.77
C GLU A 113 -21.84 -35.85 13.43
N ILE A 114 -21.10 -35.29 12.47
CA ILE A 114 -19.77 -35.74 12.07
C ILE A 114 -18.86 -34.52 11.92
N SER A 115 -17.65 -34.59 12.45
CA SER A 115 -16.69 -33.48 12.34
C SER A 115 -16.10 -33.39 10.93
N TYR A 116 -15.69 -32.20 10.51
CA TYR A 116 -14.94 -32.03 9.26
C TYR A 116 -13.63 -32.86 9.25
N SER A 117 -13.04 -33.08 10.43
CA SER A 117 -11.86 -33.92 10.63
C SER A 117 -12.13 -35.37 10.25
N GLU A 118 -13.26 -35.93 10.70
CA GLU A 118 -13.68 -37.29 10.36
C GLU A 118 -14.04 -37.40 8.88
N ILE A 119 -14.79 -36.43 8.34
CA ILE A 119 -15.12 -36.39 6.90
C ILE A 119 -13.84 -36.46 6.05
N LEU A 120 -12.87 -35.59 6.34
CA LEU A 120 -11.63 -35.51 5.56
C LEU A 120 -10.64 -36.65 5.84
N SER A 121 -10.91 -37.50 6.84
CA SER A 121 -10.13 -38.72 7.08
C SER A 121 -10.64 -39.92 6.25
N GLU A 122 -11.91 -39.89 5.87
CA GLU A 122 -12.57 -40.95 5.09
C GLU A 122 -12.73 -40.56 3.60
N THR A 123 -12.83 -39.26 3.31
CA THR A 123 -13.16 -38.73 1.98
C THR A 123 -12.14 -37.70 1.50
N VAL A 124 -11.62 -37.90 0.30
CA VAL A 124 -10.79 -36.89 -0.41
C VAL A 124 -11.69 -36.02 -1.27
N LEU A 125 -11.80 -34.74 -0.93
CA LEU A 125 -12.54 -33.76 -1.72
C LEU A 125 -11.62 -33.09 -2.73
N GLU A 126 -11.51 -33.67 -3.92
CA GLU A 126 -10.77 -33.09 -5.05
C GLU A 126 -11.74 -32.42 -6.03
N TYR A 127 -11.93 -31.10 -5.88
CA TYR A 127 -12.85 -30.33 -6.71
C TYR A 127 -12.23 -29.02 -7.19
N THR A 128 -12.39 -28.71 -8.47
CA THR A 128 -12.02 -27.40 -9.04
C THR A 128 -13.26 -26.51 -9.11
N ILE A 129 -13.33 -25.52 -8.23
CA ILE A 129 -14.45 -24.57 -8.20
C ILE A 129 -14.44 -23.70 -9.46
N THR A 130 -15.53 -23.74 -10.22
CA THR A 130 -15.77 -22.96 -11.44
C THR A 130 -16.56 -21.68 -11.14
N GLU A 131 -16.62 -20.75 -12.10
CA GLU A 131 -17.47 -19.55 -11.95
C GLU A 131 -18.97 -19.88 -11.83
N ALA A 132 -19.42 -20.97 -12.48
CA ALA A 132 -20.81 -21.42 -12.41
C ALA A 132 -21.18 -21.94 -11.01
N ASP A 133 -20.24 -22.63 -10.34
CA ASP A 133 -20.44 -23.07 -8.95
C ASP A 133 -20.68 -21.87 -8.01
N LEU A 134 -19.97 -20.77 -8.26
CA LEU A 134 -20.02 -19.57 -7.44
C LEU A 134 -21.28 -18.70 -7.66
N SER A 135 -22.04 -18.88 -8.74
CA SER A 135 -23.22 -18.05 -9.01
C SER A 135 -24.39 -18.38 -8.09
N ASP A 136 -24.55 -19.65 -7.72
CA ASP A 136 -25.66 -20.15 -6.90
C ASP A 136 -25.25 -20.47 -5.45
N THR A 137 -23.98 -20.22 -5.12
CA THR A 137 -23.45 -20.45 -3.76
C THR A 137 -24.16 -19.56 -2.74
N LYS A 138 -24.72 -20.17 -1.69
CA LYS A 138 -25.38 -19.47 -0.58
C LYS A 138 -24.37 -19.09 0.50
N GLU A 139 -24.04 -17.81 0.59
CA GLU A 139 -23.21 -17.27 1.67
C GLU A 139 -24.03 -17.06 2.96
N ILE A 140 -23.36 -17.15 4.12
CA ILE A 140 -23.94 -16.73 5.41
C ILE A 140 -24.26 -15.24 5.32
N GLN A 141 -25.46 -14.87 5.75
CA GLN A 141 -25.90 -13.48 5.73
C GLN A 141 -25.20 -12.68 6.83
N ARG A 142 -24.94 -11.39 6.57
CA ARG A 142 -24.23 -10.51 7.52
C ARG A 142 -24.87 -10.43 8.91
N THR A 143 -26.20 -10.58 8.99
CA THR A 143 -26.96 -10.60 10.25
C THR A 143 -26.68 -11.83 11.10
N ASP A 144 -26.19 -12.90 10.49
CA ASP A 144 -25.98 -14.20 11.12
C ASP A 144 -24.49 -14.47 11.40
N PHE A 145 -23.63 -13.47 11.18
CA PHE A 145 -22.19 -13.61 11.42
C PHE A 145 -21.87 -13.87 12.89
N LYS A 146 -21.06 -14.91 13.10
CA LYS A 146 -20.61 -15.36 14.43
C LYS A 146 -19.13 -15.04 14.70
N ILE A 147 -18.33 -14.77 13.67
CA ILE A 147 -16.89 -14.53 13.74
C ILE A 147 -16.54 -13.12 13.23
N ILE A 148 -17.08 -12.72 12.07
CA ILE A 148 -16.87 -11.38 11.49
C ILE A 148 -17.60 -10.34 12.36
N GLY A 149 -16.94 -9.22 12.63
CA GLY A 149 -17.48 -8.14 13.47
C GLY A 149 -17.36 -8.39 14.98
N GLN A 150 -16.87 -9.57 15.39
CA GLN A 150 -16.61 -9.88 16.79
C GLN A 150 -15.20 -9.45 17.24
N PRO A 151 -15.01 -9.05 18.51
CA PRO A 151 -13.71 -8.64 19.05
C PRO A 151 -12.82 -9.85 19.39
N ILE A 152 -12.44 -10.61 18.37
CA ILE A 152 -11.60 -11.81 18.54
C ILE A 152 -10.11 -11.45 18.56
N LYS A 153 -9.30 -12.28 19.21
CA LYS A 153 -7.84 -12.10 19.26
C LYS A 153 -7.24 -12.39 17.88
N ALA A 154 -6.40 -11.48 17.40
CA ALA A 154 -5.69 -11.66 16.14
C ALA A 154 -4.63 -12.78 16.23
N LEU A 155 -4.52 -13.55 15.15
CA LEU A 155 -3.73 -14.79 15.08
C LEU A 155 -2.21 -14.55 15.10
N ASP A 156 -1.78 -13.35 14.75
CA ASP A 156 -0.38 -12.92 14.61
C ASP A 156 0.15 -12.15 15.84
N ILE A 157 -0.68 -11.88 16.85
CA ILE A 157 -0.24 -11.21 18.09
C ILE A 157 0.70 -12.09 18.92
N PRO A 158 0.42 -13.40 19.18
CA PRO A 158 1.22 -14.20 20.10
C PRO A 158 2.73 -14.22 19.77
N GLU A 159 3.09 -14.36 18.50
CA GLU A 159 4.49 -14.37 18.07
C GLU A 159 5.16 -12.99 18.16
N LYS A 160 4.41 -11.90 18.00
CA LYS A 160 4.92 -10.53 18.08
C LYS A 160 5.26 -10.12 19.52
N VAL A 161 4.53 -10.65 20.51
CA VAL A 161 4.71 -10.27 21.92
C VAL A 161 5.72 -11.14 22.67
N ASN A 162 6.10 -12.30 22.13
CA ASN A 162 7.05 -13.21 22.76
C ASN A 162 8.42 -13.30 22.04
N GLY A 163 8.60 -12.53 20.96
CA GLY A 163 9.85 -12.48 20.18
C GLY A 163 10.05 -13.66 19.21
N ALA A 164 9.03 -14.50 18.98
CA ALA A 164 9.11 -15.60 18.01
C ALA A 164 8.82 -15.15 16.57
N ALA A 165 8.16 -14.00 16.40
CA ALA A 165 7.90 -13.38 15.11
C ALA A 165 9.20 -13.15 14.33
N ARG A 166 9.21 -13.54 13.05
CA ARG A 166 10.38 -13.38 12.17
C ARG A 166 10.15 -12.24 11.19
N PHE A 167 10.87 -11.14 11.41
CA PHE A 167 10.93 -10.01 10.50
C PHE A 167 12.02 -10.21 9.45
N GLY A 168 12.04 -9.40 8.39
CA GLY A 168 13.08 -9.49 7.34
C GLY A 168 14.49 -9.43 7.90
N ILE A 169 14.70 -8.60 8.93
CA ILE A 169 16.00 -8.48 9.61
C ILE A 169 16.37 -9.72 10.44
N ASP A 170 15.46 -10.65 10.71
CA ASP A 170 15.75 -11.90 11.44
C ASP A 170 16.17 -13.04 10.52
N ALA A 171 16.02 -12.87 9.20
CA ALA A 171 16.40 -13.90 8.21
C ALA A 171 17.88 -14.30 8.36
N TYR A 172 18.14 -15.61 8.40
CA TYR A 172 19.47 -16.15 8.64
C TYR A 172 19.69 -17.41 7.81
N LEU A 173 20.89 -17.52 7.22
CA LEU A 173 21.40 -18.74 6.61
C LEU A 173 22.83 -18.99 7.08
N PRO A 174 23.24 -20.26 7.27
CA PRO A 174 24.63 -20.59 7.57
C PRO A 174 25.58 -20.02 6.51
N ASN A 175 26.75 -19.55 6.95
CA ASN A 175 27.79 -18.98 6.09
C ASN A 175 27.36 -17.74 5.27
N MET A 176 26.28 -17.07 5.67
CA MET A 176 25.90 -15.81 5.05
C MET A 176 26.91 -14.71 5.36
N VAL A 177 27.07 -13.80 4.42
CA VAL A 177 27.88 -12.58 4.55
C VAL A 177 26.97 -11.36 4.63
N TYR A 178 27.47 -10.28 5.18
CA TYR A 178 26.72 -9.05 5.39
C TYR A 178 27.20 -7.96 4.45
N ALA A 179 26.25 -7.23 3.87
CA ALA A 179 26.50 -6.07 3.02
C ALA A 179 26.10 -4.78 3.74
N LYS A 180 27.00 -3.79 3.70
CA LYS A 180 26.74 -2.38 4.05
C LYS A 180 27.05 -1.51 2.84
N LEU A 181 26.18 -0.55 2.53
CA LEU A 181 26.38 0.36 1.41
C LEU A 181 27.29 1.54 1.79
N VAL A 182 28.12 1.97 0.84
CA VAL A 182 28.77 3.28 0.80
C VAL A 182 28.03 4.10 -0.25
N LEU A 183 27.31 5.12 0.22
CA LEU A 183 26.40 5.90 -0.61
C LEU A 183 27.11 7.07 -1.31
N PRO A 184 26.70 7.43 -2.54
CA PRO A 184 27.20 8.60 -3.26
C PRO A 184 26.73 9.93 -2.63
N PRO A 185 27.34 11.08 -3.03
CA PRO A 185 26.89 12.41 -2.63
C PRO A 185 25.45 12.74 -3.03
N THR A 186 24.98 12.20 -4.16
CA THR A 186 23.59 12.33 -4.64
C THR A 186 23.07 10.97 -5.08
N ARG A 187 21.79 10.69 -4.81
CA ARG A 187 21.14 9.41 -5.19
C ARG A 187 21.22 9.16 -6.70
N PHE A 188 20.99 10.20 -7.49
CA PHE A 188 21.07 10.16 -8.95
C PHE A 188 22.23 11.05 -9.44
N GLY A 189 22.71 10.79 -10.65
CA GLY A 189 23.78 11.58 -11.27
C GLY A 189 25.19 11.43 -10.66
N SER A 190 25.36 10.60 -9.62
CA SER A 190 26.69 10.25 -9.11
C SER A 190 27.14 8.90 -9.66
N THR A 191 28.36 8.84 -10.21
CA THR A 191 29.01 7.62 -10.71
C THR A 191 30.33 7.35 -10.00
N ILE A 192 30.74 6.08 -9.95
CA ILE A 192 31.99 5.66 -9.30
C ILE A 192 33.17 5.96 -10.24
N ALA A 193 34.11 6.80 -9.80
CA ALA A 193 35.37 7.05 -10.52
C ALA A 193 36.50 6.14 -10.02
N ALA A 194 36.61 5.95 -8.69
CA ALA A 194 37.63 5.08 -8.09
C ALA A 194 37.18 4.56 -6.73
N ILE A 195 37.66 3.36 -6.37
CA ILE A 195 37.47 2.74 -5.06
C ILE A 195 38.85 2.43 -4.47
N ASP A 196 39.15 3.03 -3.33
CA ASP A 196 40.31 2.68 -2.49
C ASP A 196 39.80 1.89 -1.27
N GLN A 197 40.18 0.62 -1.21
CA GLN A 197 39.82 -0.31 -0.14
C GLN A 197 41.03 -0.79 0.66
N ASP A 198 42.20 -0.16 0.51
CA ASP A 198 43.47 -0.64 1.09
C ASP A 198 43.41 -0.75 2.61
N LYS A 199 42.79 0.23 3.26
CA LYS A 199 42.56 0.19 4.71
C LYS A 199 41.63 -0.94 5.11
N ALA A 200 40.53 -1.11 4.36
CA ALA A 200 39.52 -2.14 4.64
C ALA A 200 40.09 -3.56 4.48
N MET A 201 41.01 -3.79 3.54
CA MET A 201 41.68 -5.09 3.35
C MET A 201 42.43 -5.59 4.58
N THR A 202 42.82 -4.71 5.49
CA THR A 202 43.50 -5.08 6.75
C THR A 202 42.52 -5.34 7.92
N MET A 203 41.23 -5.08 7.71
CA MET A 203 40.23 -5.14 8.78
C MET A 203 39.67 -6.56 8.95
N PRO A 204 39.40 -7.00 10.20
CA PRO A 204 38.82 -8.31 10.45
C PRO A 204 37.50 -8.51 9.70
N GLY A 205 37.36 -9.66 9.06
CA GLY A 205 36.14 -10.09 8.41
C GLY A 205 35.78 -9.37 7.11
N PHE A 206 36.54 -8.37 6.67
CA PHE A 206 36.34 -7.73 5.38
C PHE A 206 36.58 -8.71 4.24
N MET A 207 35.73 -8.65 3.20
CA MET A 207 35.81 -9.53 2.06
C MET A 207 36.03 -8.77 0.74
N ALA A 208 35.18 -7.78 0.46
CA ALA A 208 35.24 -7.02 -0.78
C ALA A 208 34.46 -5.71 -0.69
N ALA A 209 34.87 -4.72 -1.48
CA ALA A 209 34.03 -3.59 -1.88
C ALA A 209 33.58 -3.81 -3.34
N VAL A 210 32.30 -4.07 -3.54
CA VAL A 210 31.72 -4.41 -4.85
C VAL A 210 31.03 -3.18 -5.45
N PRO A 211 31.51 -2.61 -6.57
CA PRO A 211 30.80 -1.57 -7.28
C PRO A 211 29.51 -2.13 -7.90
N MET A 212 28.43 -1.37 -7.81
CA MET A 212 27.14 -1.71 -8.41
C MET A 212 26.61 -0.49 -9.16
N SER A 213 26.15 -0.73 -10.39
CA SER A 213 25.54 0.29 -11.25
C SER A 213 24.18 -0.21 -11.72
N PHE A 214 23.18 0.67 -11.69
CA PHE A 214 21.83 0.36 -12.12
C PHE A 214 21.50 1.05 -13.45
N PRO A 215 20.73 0.38 -14.31
CA PRO A 215 20.35 0.93 -15.61
C PRO A 215 19.51 2.21 -15.45
N THR A 216 19.60 3.13 -16.41
CA THR A 216 18.87 4.42 -16.36
C THR A 216 17.36 4.21 -16.23
N GLU A 217 16.83 3.14 -16.81
CA GLU A 217 15.43 2.76 -16.73
C GLU A 217 14.98 2.46 -15.28
N ALA A 218 15.88 1.93 -14.44
CA ALA A 218 15.58 1.65 -13.03
C ALA A 218 15.45 2.93 -12.18
N LYS A 219 16.00 4.07 -12.65
CA LYS A 219 15.83 5.37 -11.97
C LYS A 219 14.37 5.79 -11.91
N SER A 220 13.54 5.40 -12.90
CA SER A 220 12.10 5.66 -12.88
C SER A 220 11.39 5.00 -11.68
N GLN A 221 11.95 3.90 -11.17
CA GLN A 221 11.51 3.19 -9.97
C GLN A 221 12.26 3.66 -8.70
N GLY A 222 13.04 4.73 -8.81
CA GLY A 222 13.79 5.32 -7.73
C GLY A 222 15.18 4.72 -7.50
N PHE A 223 15.68 3.75 -8.27
CA PHE A 223 16.98 3.12 -7.98
C PHE A 223 18.16 4.10 -8.08
N ILE A 224 19.08 4.01 -7.12
CA ILE A 224 20.35 4.74 -7.10
C ILE A 224 21.14 4.53 -8.40
N THR A 225 21.89 5.53 -8.89
CA THR A 225 22.72 5.35 -10.10
C THR A 225 23.82 4.32 -9.87
N ASP A 226 24.76 4.65 -8.99
CA ASP A 226 25.87 3.80 -8.59
C ASP A 226 25.95 3.73 -7.07
N VAL A 227 26.39 2.58 -6.55
CA VAL A 227 26.62 2.36 -5.12
C VAL A 227 27.75 1.35 -4.93
N VAL A 228 28.48 1.43 -3.82
CA VAL A 228 29.46 0.40 -3.45
C VAL A 228 28.91 -0.41 -2.29
N ALA A 229 28.85 -1.73 -2.45
CA ALA A 229 28.47 -2.66 -1.39
C ALA A 229 29.73 -3.26 -0.75
N VAL A 230 29.92 -3.00 0.55
CA VAL A 230 31.02 -3.54 1.33
C VAL A 230 30.57 -4.80 2.06
N LEU A 231 31.24 -5.91 1.75
CA LEU A 231 30.95 -7.25 2.25
C LEU A 231 31.88 -7.63 3.40
N ALA A 232 31.30 -8.22 4.45
CA ALA A 232 32.05 -8.81 5.56
C ALA A 232 31.32 -10.00 6.21
N ASP A 233 32.01 -10.75 7.05
CA ASP A 233 31.47 -11.90 7.81
C ASP A 233 30.43 -11.55 8.89
N SER A 234 30.33 -10.27 9.27
CA SER A 234 29.39 -9.77 10.26
C SER A 234 28.98 -8.33 9.94
N PHE A 235 27.76 -7.93 10.31
CA PHE A 235 27.30 -6.57 10.05
C PHE A 235 28.16 -5.49 10.73
N PRO A 236 28.63 -5.65 11.99
CA PRO A 236 29.57 -4.70 12.59
C PRO A 236 30.91 -4.58 11.84
N ASN A 237 31.43 -5.67 11.29
CA ASN A 237 32.63 -5.62 10.44
C ASN A 237 32.34 -4.90 9.12
N ALA A 238 31.21 -5.17 8.47
CA ALA A 238 30.78 -4.50 7.24
C ALA A 238 30.65 -2.98 7.47
N MET A 239 30.04 -2.53 8.57
CA MET A 239 29.94 -1.12 8.92
C MET A 239 31.30 -0.45 9.13
N ARG A 240 32.20 -1.10 9.88
CA ARG A 240 33.54 -0.56 10.11
C ARG A 240 34.36 -0.49 8.83
N ALA A 241 34.31 -1.53 8.00
CA ALA A 241 35.00 -1.57 6.73
C ALA A 241 34.43 -0.55 5.72
N ALA A 242 33.11 -0.36 5.67
CA ALA A 242 32.47 0.65 4.83
C ALA A 242 32.96 2.07 5.14
N ASN A 243 33.20 2.39 6.41
CA ASN A 243 33.79 3.68 6.80
C ASN A 243 35.28 3.82 6.42
N ALA A 244 35.98 2.71 6.16
CA ALA A 244 37.39 2.71 5.78
C ALA A 244 37.60 2.66 4.25
N VAL A 245 36.59 2.24 3.48
CA VAL A 245 36.58 2.31 2.02
C VAL A 245 36.36 3.75 1.60
N ASN A 246 37.28 4.28 0.79
CA ASN A 246 37.16 5.62 0.20
C ASN A 246 36.72 5.50 -1.25
N VAL A 247 35.59 6.12 -1.59
CA VAL A 247 35.06 6.12 -2.95
C VAL A 247 35.14 7.53 -3.50
N THR A 248 35.79 7.66 -4.66
CA THR A 248 35.79 8.91 -5.42
C THR A 248 34.63 8.86 -6.40
N TRP A 249 33.78 9.89 -6.33
CA TRP A 249 32.56 10.00 -7.12
C TRP A 249 32.71 11.13 -8.14
N GLU A 250 32.22 10.91 -9.35
CA GLU A 250 31.87 11.99 -10.26
C GLU A 250 30.38 12.29 -10.10
N THR A 251 30.05 13.48 -9.65
CA THR A 251 28.66 13.91 -9.42
C THR A 251 28.29 14.99 -10.41
N ASP A 252 27.28 14.71 -11.21
CA ASP A 252 26.66 15.68 -12.11
C ASP A 252 26.11 16.89 -11.31
N PRO A 253 26.56 18.13 -11.60
CA PRO A 253 26.10 19.34 -10.93
C PRO A 253 24.59 19.56 -10.98
N ASP A 254 23.89 19.07 -12.01
CA ASP A 254 22.44 19.27 -12.18
C ASP A 254 21.62 18.55 -11.08
N PHE A 255 22.23 17.58 -10.40
CA PHE A 255 21.61 16.86 -9.28
C PHE A 255 21.90 17.52 -7.92
N ARG A 256 22.68 18.61 -7.87
CA ARG A 256 22.97 19.37 -6.65
C ARG A 256 21.96 20.48 -6.42
N VAL A 257 20.71 20.10 -6.24
CA VAL A 257 19.60 21.02 -5.94
C VAL A 257 19.33 21.12 -4.44
N SER A 258 19.06 22.34 -3.97
CA SER A 258 18.63 22.61 -2.60
C SER A 258 17.10 22.55 -2.47
N THR A 259 16.60 22.33 -1.26
CA THR A 259 15.16 22.42 -0.98
C THR A 259 14.58 23.79 -1.33
N ASN A 260 15.36 24.87 -1.25
CA ASN A 260 14.93 26.20 -1.63
C ASN A 260 14.70 26.32 -3.14
N ASP A 261 15.60 25.74 -3.96
CA ASP A 261 15.44 25.74 -5.43
C ASP A 261 14.15 25.02 -5.84
N LEU A 262 13.83 23.90 -5.16
CA LEU A 262 12.60 23.14 -5.40
C LEU A 262 11.34 23.95 -5.05
N PHE A 263 11.34 24.68 -3.92
CA PHE A 263 10.21 25.55 -3.55
C PHE A 263 10.05 26.71 -4.54
N GLN A 264 11.14 27.37 -4.92
CA GLN A 264 11.11 28.48 -5.88
C GLN A 264 10.60 28.01 -7.26
N ASN A 265 11.04 26.84 -7.71
CA ASN A 265 10.52 26.24 -8.93
C ASN A 265 9.01 25.99 -8.83
N ALA A 266 8.55 25.34 -7.75
CA ALA A 266 7.12 25.05 -7.57
C ALA A 266 6.24 26.32 -7.49
N GLU A 267 6.72 27.38 -6.84
CA GLU A 267 6.04 28.69 -6.83
C GLU A 267 5.98 29.33 -8.22
N ALA A 268 7.08 29.27 -8.99
CA ALA A 268 7.13 29.78 -10.35
C ALA A 268 6.15 29.03 -11.27
N GLN A 269 6.01 27.71 -11.13
CA GLN A 269 5.03 26.92 -11.89
C GLN A 269 3.60 27.44 -11.64
N ILE A 270 3.21 27.58 -10.37
CA ILE A 270 1.87 28.07 -10.00
C ILE A 270 1.62 29.52 -10.47
N ALA A 271 2.66 30.33 -10.58
CA ALA A 271 2.55 31.74 -10.99
C ALA A 271 2.53 31.95 -12.51
N HIS A 272 3.20 31.08 -13.27
CA HIS A 272 3.56 31.37 -14.67
C HIS A 272 3.23 30.27 -15.67
N GLU A 273 2.94 29.05 -15.22
CA GLU A 273 2.59 27.93 -16.09
C GLU A 273 1.08 27.69 -16.11
N ASP A 274 0.58 27.13 -17.21
CA ASP A 274 -0.77 26.57 -17.23
C ASP A 274 -0.69 25.09 -16.84
N GLY A 275 -1.23 24.76 -15.66
CA GLY A 275 -1.24 23.40 -15.14
C GLY A 275 -2.24 22.50 -15.88
N THR A 276 -2.14 21.19 -15.64
CA THR A 276 -3.05 20.19 -16.22
C THR A 276 -4.31 20.06 -15.36
N ASP A 277 -5.48 20.05 -16.00
CA ASP A 277 -6.76 19.94 -15.30
C ASP A 277 -6.96 18.51 -14.73
N PHE A 278 -7.19 18.42 -13.42
CA PHE A 278 -7.44 17.13 -12.75
C PHE A 278 -8.93 16.92 -12.43
N PHE A 279 -9.59 17.95 -11.89
CA PHE A 279 -10.98 17.88 -11.47
C PHE A 279 -11.70 19.18 -11.77
N ILE A 280 -12.79 19.12 -12.52
CA ILE A 280 -13.62 20.27 -12.89
C ILE A 280 -15.10 19.96 -12.63
N THR A 281 -15.76 20.85 -11.91
CA THR A 281 -17.22 20.96 -11.85
C THR A 281 -17.58 22.41 -12.12
N GLY A 282 -18.50 22.68 -13.05
CA GLY A 282 -18.88 24.05 -13.41
C GLY A 282 -17.71 24.82 -14.03
N ALA A 283 -17.65 26.13 -13.79
CA ALA A 283 -16.61 27.01 -14.33
C ALA A 283 -16.23 28.11 -13.33
N PHE A 284 -15.09 27.92 -12.65
CA PHE A 284 -14.60 28.89 -11.65
C PHE A 284 -14.35 30.30 -12.24
N GLY A 285 -13.92 30.35 -13.51
CA GLY A 285 -13.68 31.59 -14.24
C GLY A 285 -14.96 32.40 -14.49
N ASP A 286 -16.10 31.73 -14.66
CA ASP A 286 -17.39 32.33 -15.00
C ASP A 286 -18.17 32.84 -13.77
N VAL A 287 -17.62 32.66 -12.57
CA VAL A 287 -18.19 33.23 -11.35
C VAL A 287 -17.90 34.74 -11.32
N ASP A 288 -18.95 35.55 -11.46
CA ASP A 288 -18.91 37.02 -11.59
C ASP A 288 -18.37 37.77 -10.36
N THR A 289 -18.13 37.09 -9.24
CA THR A 289 -17.55 37.70 -8.04
C THR A 289 -16.03 37.61 -8.03
N GLY A 290 -15.38 38.60 -7.42
CA GLY A 290 -13.94 38.57 -7.17
C GLY A 290 -13.53 37.43 -6.23
N VAL A 291 -12.23 37.11 -6.23
CA VAL A 291 -11.66 36.18 -5.25
C VAL A 291 -11.73 36.83 -3.86
N GLU A 292 -12.41 36.17 -2.93
CA GLU A 292 -12.60 36.68 -1.56
C GLU A 292 -11.45 36.30 -0.62
N LEU A 293 -10.82 35.15 -0.87
CA LEU A 293 -9.68 34.64 -0.13
C LEU A 293 -8.76 33.88 -1.10
N GLU A 294 -7.47 34.14 -0.99
CA GLU A 294 -6.42 33.37 -1.65
C GLU A 294 -5.29 33.10 -0.65
N SER A 295 -4.82 31.85 -0.60
CA SER A 295 -3.80 31.43 0.34
C SER A 295 -2.91 30.34 -0.26
N SER A 296 -1.63 30.36 0.14
CA SER A 296 -0.61 29.42 -0.35
C SER A 296 -0.06 28.57 0.79
N TYR A 297 0.10 27.27 0.53
CA TYR A 297 0.52 26.26 1.51
C TYR A 297 1.75 25.51 1.00
N LYS A 298 2.68 25.22 1.90
CA LYS A 298 3.91 24.46 1.62
C LYS A 298 3.97 23.24 2.51
N THR A 299 4.38 22.10 1.94
CA THR A 299 4.72 20.91 2.72
C THR A 299 6.09 20.39 2.31
N SER A 300 6.91 20.02 3.29
CA SER A 300 8.22 19.41 3.04
C SER A 300 8.11 17.95 2.57
N PHE A 301 9.22 17.38 2.11
CA PHE A 301 9.35 15.94 1.96
C PHE A 301 9.04 15.21 3.28
N ILE A 302 8.41 14.04 3.18
CA ILE A 302 8.21 13.14 4.33
C ILE A 302 8.78 11.77 3.99
N ALA A 303 9.61 11.21 4.86
CA ALA A 303 10.09 9.84 4.76
C ALA A 303 9.18 8.89 5.53
N HIS A 304 9.06 7.64 5.06
CA HIS A 304 8.28 6.59 5.70
C HIS A 304 8.70 6.27 7.13
N SER A 305 10.01 6.34 7.40
CA SER A 305 10.64 6.12 8.71
C SER A 305 10.16 4.87 9.46
N PRO A 306 10.11 3.67 8.83
CA PRO A 306 9.70 2.45 9.53
C PRO A 306 10.62 2.15 10.71
N MET A 307 10.12 1.41 11.70
CA MET A 307 10.93 1.03 12.87
C MET A 307 12.05 0.07 12.46
N GLU A 308 11.71 -0.96 11.67
CA GLU A 308 12.67 -1.84 11.00
C GLU A 308 13.22 -1.15 9.74
N PRO A 309 14.53 -0.88 9.64
CA PRO A 309 15.17 -0.45 8.39
C PRO A 309 15.06 -1.53 7.29
N ALA A 310 15.23 -1.14 6.04
CA ALA A 310 15.18 -2.10 4.95
C ALA A 310 16.27 -3.18 5.06
N SER A 311 15.90 -4.43 4.78
CA SER A 311 16.80 -5.58 4.84
C SER A 311 16.32 -6.67 3.89
N ALA A 312 17.27 -7.46 3.39
CA ALA A 312 16.98 -8.63 2.56
C ALA A 312 18.15 -9.62 2.68
N LEU A 313 17.82 -10.92 2.69
CA LEU A 313 18.78 -12.00 2.55
C LEU A 313 18.47 -12.75 1.26
N SER A 314 19.45 -12.90 0.38
CA SER A 314 19.33 -13.68 -0.84
C SER A 314 20.40 -14.75 -0.92
N HIS A 315 20.07 -15.88 -1.52
CA HIS A 315 20.98 -16.99 -1.75
C HIS A 315 20.77 -17.57 -3.15
N PHE A 316 21.75 -17.38 -4.03
CA PHE A 316 21.79 -18.03 -5.32
C PHE A 316 22.52 -19.38 -5.19
N THR A 317 21.80 -20.47 -5.43
CA THR A 317 22.33 -21.84 -5.33
C THR A 317 21.56 -22.76 -6.28
N ASP A 318 22.24 -23.73 -6.87
CA ASP A 318 21.63 -24.72 -7.79
C ASP A 318 20.79 -24.10 -8.93
N GLY A 319 21.23 -22.94 -9.43
CA GLY A 319 20.53 -22.20 -10.49
C GLY A 319 19.22 -21.54 -10.06
N ARG A 320 18.96 -21.43 -8.75
CA ARG A 320 17.78 -20.77 -8.16
C ARG A 320 18.20 -19.67 -7.20
N LEU A 321 17.41 -18.62 -7.16
CA LEU A 321 17.59 -17.48 -6.27
C LEU A 321 16.51 -17.51 -5.18
N HIS A 322 16.93 -17.80 -3.96
CA HIS A 322 16.08 -17.78 -2.77
C HIS A 322 16.16 -16.42 -2.08
N ILE A 323 15.02 -15.80 -1.78
CA ILE A 323 14.94 -14.44 -1.22
C ILE A 323 14.10 -14.46 0.06
N TYR A 324 14.66 -13.97 1.17
CA TYR A 324 14.00 -13.85 2.47
C TYR A 324 13.92 -12.36 2.82
N ALA A 325 12.73 -11.78 2.76
CA ALA A 325 12.52 -10.36 3.02
C ALA A 325 11.06 -10.03 3.37
N GLY A 326 10.85 -8.86 3.98
CA GLY A 326 9.54 -8.25 4.10
C GLY A 326 9.24 -7.36 2.87
N CYS A 327 8.28 -7.75 2.04
CA CYS A 327 7.87 -7.02 0.83
C CYS A 327 6.34 -6.90 0.73
N GLN A 328 5.83 -5.72 0.35
CA GLN A 328 4.38 -5.48 0.17
C GLN A 328 3.81 -6.06 -1.14
N GLY A 329 4.67 -6.44 -2.09
CA GLY A 329 4.30 -6.97 -3.41
C GLY A 329 5.01 -8.28 -3.72
N GLY A 330 5.04 -9.23 -2.78
CA GLY A 330 5.83 -10.46 -2.86
C GLY A 330 5.63 -11.26 -4.15
N SER A 331 4.37 -11.41 -4.60
CA SER A 331 4.04 -12.16 -5.83
C SER A 331 4.62 -11.56 -7.11
N LEU A 332 5.01 -10.28 -7.10
CA LEU A 332 5.61 -9.60 -8.26
C LEU A 332 7.14 -9.75 -8.28
N LEU A 333 7.77 -10.08 -7.15
CA LEU A 333 9.22 -10.16 -7.03
C LEU A 333 9.88 -11.08 -8.07
N PRO A 334 9.35 -12.28 -8.39
CA PRO A 334 9.96 -13.13 -9.42
C PRO A 334 10.13 -12.42 -10.77
N PHE A 335 9.16 -11.60 -11.18
CA PHE A 335 9.20 -10.83 -12.42
C PHE A 335 10.15 -9.63 -12.30
N ILE A 336 10.10 -8.89 -11.20
CA ILE A 336 10.98 -7.72 -11.02
C ILE A 336 12.45 -8.16 -10.97
N ILE A 337 12.75 -9.20 -10.19
CA ILE A 337 14.11 -9.73 -10.03
C ILE A 337 14.65 -10.29 -11.34
N SER A 338 13.80 -10.89 -12.19
CA SER A 338 14.22 -11.36 -13.52
C SER A 338 14.81 -10.26 -14.40
N GLN A 339 14.30 -9.02 -14.29
CA GLN A 339 14.76 -7.88 -15.08
C GLN A 339 16.19 -7.44 -14.73
N PHE A 340 16.63 -7.68 -13.50
CA PHE A 340 17.97 -7.31 -13.04
C PHE A 340 18.97 -8.47 -13.10
N THR A 341 18.52 -9.70 -12.89
CA THR A 341 19.38 -10.88 -12.76
C THR A 341 19.53 -11.69 -14.04
N GLY A 342 18.59 -11.54 -14.99
CA GLY A 342 18.50 -12.36 -16.19
C GLY A 342 17.97 -13.78 -15.94
N LEU A 343 17.61 -14.13 -14.69
CA LEU A 343 16.96 -15.39 -14.37
C LEU A 343 15.51 -15.39 -14.88
N THR A 344 14.98 -16.55 -15.27
CA THR A 344 13.55 -16.68 -15.53
C THR A 344 12.75 -16.63 -14.22
N PRO A 345 11.49 -16.14 -14.21
CA PRO A 345 10.72 -16.00 -12.97
C PRO A 345 10.55 -17.31 -12.17
N ASP A 346 10.53 -18.49 -12.80
CA ASP A 346 10.46 -19.80 -12.13
C ASP A 346 11.73 -20.16 -11.32
N LYS A 347 12.82 -19.41 -11.52
CA LYS A 347 14.08 -19.57 -10.76
C LYS A 347 14.19 -18.63 -9.58
N VAL A 348 13.18 -17.79 -9.32
CA VAL A 348 13.17 -16.85 -8.20
C VAL A 348 12.12 -17.29 -7.20
N LEU A 349 12.56 -17.64 -6.00
CA LEU A 349 11.73 -18.12 -4.90
C LEU A 349 11.76 -17.09 -3.77
N PHE A 350 10.59 -16.58 -3.39
CA PHE A 350 10.42 -15.60 -2.33
C PHE A 350 9.81 -16.24 -1.08
N TYR A 351 10.46 -16.03 0.06
CA TYR A 351 10.05 -16.50 1.39
C TYR A 351 9.61 -15.29 2.23
N PRO A 352 8.30 -15.02 2.33
CA PRO A 352 7.82 -13.85 3.02
C PRO A 352 8.24 -13.84 4.49
N HIS A 353 8.73 -12.70 4.96
CA HIS A 353 8.91 -12.40 6.38
C HIS A 353 7.98 -11.26 6.80
N LEU A 354 7.72 -11.15 8.09
CA LEU A 354 6.95 -10.03 8.65
C LEU A 354 7.67 -8.70 8.41
N ILE A 355 6.91 -7.62 8.40
CA ILE A 355 7.39 -6.26 8.12
C ILE A 355 7.26 -5.39 9.37
N GLY A 356 8.37 -4.83 9.85
CA GLY A 356 8.43 -3.93 11.01
C GLY A 356 8.08 -2.47 10.67
N GLY A 357 6.99 -2.29 9.94
CA GLY A 357 6.54 -1.00 9.39
C GLY A 357 6.80 -0.87 7.89
N GLY A 358 5.74 -0.59 7.14
CA GLY A 358 5.80 -0.36 5.69
C GLY A 358 5.54 1.10 5.32
N PHE A 359 4.34 1.59 5.61
CA PHE A 359 3.86 2.92 5.20
C PHE A 359 3.96 3.21 3.69
N GLY A 360 4.20 2.18 2.87
CA GLY A 360 4.48 2.26 1.43
C GLY A 360 5.95 2.01 1.06
N LYS A 361 6.89 2.08 2.02
CA LYS A 361 8.34 1.86 1.79
C LYS A 361 8.66 0.47 1.25
N ARG A 362 7.92 -0.55 1.68
CA ARG A 362 8.22 -1.96 1.38
C ARG A 362 7.72 -2.41 0.00
N PHE A 363 7.29 -1.47 -0.83
CA PHE A 363 7.22 -1.64 -2.28
C PHE A 363 8.55 -1.30 -2.98
N ALA A 364 9.45 -0.55 -2.34
CA ALA A 364 10.78 -0.31 -2.88
C ALA A 364 11.64 -1.57 -2.69
N VAL A 365 11.99 -2.22 -3.81
CA VAL A 365 12.68 -3.53 -3.82
C VAL A 365 14.20 -3.42 -4.00
N GLU A 366 14.74 -2.21 -4.06
CA GLU A 366 16.18 -1.92 -4.20
C GLU A 366 17.11 -2.77 -3.31
N PRO A 367 16.89 -2.91 -1.98
CA PRO A 367 17.73 -3.79 -1.15
C PRO A 367 17.61 -5.27 -1.52
N ILE A 368 16.44 -5.72 -1.99
CA ILE A 368 16.23 -7.10 -2.43
C ILE A 368 17.03 -7.37 -3.70
N VAL A 369 16.96 -6.44 -4.68
CA VAL A 369 17.73 -6.53 -5.92
C VAL A 369 19.23 -6.50 -5.64
N ILE A 370 19.70 -5.60 -4.77
CA ILE A 370 21.11 -5.52 -4.37
C ILE A 370 21.59 -6.85 -3.77
N SER A 371 20.85 -7.37 -2.78
CA SER A 371 21.17 -8.64 -2.12
C SER A 371 21.22 -9.81 -3.11
N ALA A 372 20.27 -9.87 -4.06
CA ALA A 372 20.23 -10.88 -5.10
C ALA A 372 21.46 -10.84 -6.02
N LEU A 373 21.78 -9.66 -6.56
CA LEU A 373 22.93 -9.47 -7.44
C LEU A 373 24.24 -9.79 -6.73
N LEU A 374 24.40 -9.36 -5.47
CA LEU A 374 25.57 -9.69 -4.67
C LEU A 374 25.69 -11.18 -4.44
N SER A 375 24.60 -11.87 -4.07
CA SER A 375 24.63 -13.32 -3.85
C SER A 375 25.02 -14.08 -5.12
N MET A 376 24.52 -13.67 -6.29
CA MET A 376 24.94 -14.22 -7.58
C MET A 376 26.40 -13.90 -7.92
N ASN A 377 26.91 -12.75 -7.50
CA ASN A 377 28.29 -12.36 -7.77
C ASN A 377 29.30 -13.13 -6.89
N VAL A 378 29.04 -13.22 -5.58
CA VAL A 378 29.99 -13.82 -4.63
C VAL A 378 29.72 -15.30 -4.33
N GLN A 379 28.61 -15.86 -4.81
CA GLN A 379 28.22 -17.27 -4.61
C GLN A 379 28.11 -17.68 -3.14
N ASN A 380 27.69 -16.74 -2.29
CA ASN A 380 27.35 -16.93 -0.88
C ASN A 380 25.95 -16.38 -0.60
N PRO A 381 25.25 -16.81 0.47
CA PRO A 381 24.10 -16.08 0.96
C PRO A 381 24.53 -14.66 1.39
N VAL A 382 23.86 -13.62 0.89
CA VAL A 382 24.20 -12.21 1.19
C VAL A 382 23.02 -11.54 1.87
N LYS A 383 23.23 -11.07 3.10
CA LYS A 383 22.29 -10.26 3.86
C LYS A 383 22.68 -8.79 3.79
N ILE A 384 21.83 -7.96 3.19
CA ILE A 384 21.94 -6.52 3.29
C ILE A 384 21.07 -6.00 4.43
N ILE A 385 21.60 -5.05 5.19
CA ILE A 385 20.86 -4.33 6.22
C ILE A 385 21.17 -2.84 6.04
N PHE A 386 20.13 -2.03 5.85
CA PHE A 386 20.26 -0.58 5.86
C PHE A 386 20.43 -0.10 7.29
N THR A 387 21.34 0.85 7.52
CA THR A 387 21.31 1.62 8.77
C THR A 387 20.18 2.64 8.73
N ARG A 388 19.88 3.29 9.86
CA ARG A 388 18.83 4.33 9.90
C ARG A 388 19.17 5.49 8.95
N GLU A 389 20.44 5.82 8.82
CA GLU A 389 20.94 6.85 7.91
C GLU A 389 20.74 6.45 6.44
N ASP A 390 21.06 5.20 6.09
CA ASP A 390 20.78 4.68 4.74
C ASP A 390 19.29 4.73 4.42
N GLU A 391 18.43 4.38 5.38
CA GLU A 391 16.98 4.40 5.21
C GLU A 391 16.46 5.80 4.84
N PHE A 392 17.04 6.87 5.41
CA PHE A 392 16.70 8.25 5.06
C PHE A 392 17.31 8.69 3.73
N LEU A 393 18.60 8.39 3.49
CA LEU A 393 19.31 8.78 2.27
C LEU A 393 18.78 8.05 1.03
N LEU A 394 18.32 6.81 1.20
CA LEU A 394 17.67 5.99 0.18
C LEU A 394 16.14 5.95 0.35
N SER A 395 15.56 6.92 1.08
CA SER A 395 14.12 7.04 1.17
C SER A 395 13.49 7.34 -0.19
N HIS A 396 12.23 6.92 -0.34
CA HIS A 396 11.38 7.28 -1.49
C HIS A 396 10.33 8.25 -0.95
N PRO A 397 10.70 9.52 -0.70
CA PRO A 397 9.88 10.40 0.13
C PRO A 397 8.55 10.74 -0.56
N ARG A 398 7.55 11.10 0.23
CA ARG A 398 6.43 11.89 -0.28
C ARG A 398 6.98 13.20 -0.81
N SER A 399 6.58 13.59 -2.02
CA SER A 399 7.01 14.86 -2.61
C SER A 399 6.71 16.05 -1.69
N LEU A 400 7.63 17.01 -1.70
CA LEU A 400 7.35 18.40 -1.33
C LEU A 400 6.20 18.93 -2.20
N SER A 401 5.39 19.84 -1.65
CA SER A 401 4.31 20.50 -2.41
C SER A 401 4.26 22.00 -2.16
N VAL A 402 3.95 22.77 -3.20
CA VAL A 402 3.37 24.12 -3.07
C VAL A 402 1.94 24.06 -3.58
N GLN A 403 1.01 24.67 -2.86
CA GLN A 403 -0.40 24.65 -3.20
C GLN A 403 -0.97 26.06 -3.06
N LYS A 404 -1.93 26.43 -3.91
CA LYS A 404 -2.64 27.70 -3.84
C LYS A 404 -4.13 27.44 -3.94
N LEU A 405 -4.91 27.98 -3.01
CA LEU A 405 -6.36 27.89 -3.02
C LEU A 405 -6.97 29.29 -3.16
N SER A 406 -8.05 29.39 -3.93
CA SER A 406 -8.79 30.64 -4.16
C SER A 406 -10.29 30.38 -4.03
N ALA A 407 -10.99 31.21 -3.25
CA ALA A 407 -12.43 31.13 -3.00
C ALA A 407 -13.19 32.29 -3.65
N LYS A 408 -14.42 32.02 -4.08
CA LYS A 408 -15.39 33.03 -4.51
C LYS A 408 -16.74 32.74 -3.85
N SER A 409 -17.34 33.74 -3.23
CA SER A 409 -18.69 33.65 -2.67
C SER A 409 -19.68 34.56 -3.38
N ASN A 410 -20.95 34.15 -3.40
CA ASN A 410 -22.03 34.96 -3.94
C ASN A 410 -22.44 36.10 -2.99
N ALA A 411 -23.40 36.93 -3.40
CA ALA A 411 -23.89 38.05 -2.58
C ALA A 411 -24.56 37.64 -1.26
N ALA A 412 -25.01 36.38 -1.14
CA ALA A 412 -25.54 35.82 0.10
C ALA A 412 -24.44 35.28 1.03
N GLY A 413 -23.17 35.37 0.62
CA GLY A 413 -22.02 34.87 1.38
C GLY A 413 -21.75 33.37 1.21
N GLU A 414 -22.49 32.67 0.35
CA GLU A 414 -22.31 31.25 0.10
C GLU A 414 -21.10 31.02 -0.82
N LEU A 415 -20.26 30.04 -0.46
CA LEU A 415 -19.12 29.62 -1.27
C LEU A 415 -19.61 28.97 -2.58
N VAL A 416 -19.35 29.63 -3.70
CA VAL A 416 -19.80 29.19 -5.04
C VAL A 416 -18.65 28.82 -5.97
N GLY A 417 -17.43 29.21 -5.64
CA GLY A 417 -16.23 28.89 -6.41
C GLY A 417 -15.05 28.49 -5.53
N LEU A 418 -14.36 27.41 -5.89
CA LEU A 418 -13.11 26.98 -5.27
C LEU A 418 -12.12 26.52 -6.36
N LYS A 419 -10.95 27.16 -6.40
CA LYS A 419 -9.82 26.74 -7.23
C LYS A 419 -8.70 26.19 -6.34
N HIS A 420 -8.09 25.07 -6.73
CA HIS A 420 -6.95 24.47 -6.04
C HIS A 420 -5.85 24.15 -7.05
N GLU A 421 -4.72 24.83 -6.95
CA GLU A 421 -3.54 24.60 -7.78
C GLU A 421 -2.46 23.91 -6.95
N ILE A 422 -1.82 22.87 -7.50
CA ILE A 422 -0.86 22.03 -6.76
C ILE A 422 0.38 21.82 -7.63
N SER A 423 1.56 22.23 -7.16
CA SER A 423 2.85 21.84 -7.72
C SER A 423 3.51 20.79 -6.82
N CYS A 424 3.81 19.62 -7.39
CA CYS A 424 4.51 18.53 -6.73
C CYS A 424 5.21 17.62 -7.76
N GLY A 425 6.22 16.88 -7.34
CA GLY A 425 6.79 15.82 -8.14
C GLY A 425 5.87 14.60 -8.12
N TRP A 426 5.80 13.89 -9.24
CA TRP A 426 4.99 12.69 -9.31
C TRP A 426 5.58 11.54 -8.53
N ILE A 427 4.69 10.71 -8.02
CA ILE A 427 5.06 9.46 -7.37
C ILE A 427 5.50 8.46 -8.45
N SER A 428 6.67 7.86 -8.25
CA SER A 428 7.25 6.78 -9.05
C SER A 428 6.52 5.45 -8.81
N PHE A 429 5.26 5.41 -9.20
CA PHE A 429 4.38 4.25 -9.08
C PHE A 429 3.47 4.24 -10.31
N ASP A 430 3.33 3.08 -10.96
CA ASP A 430 2.39 2.93 -12.08
C ASP A 430 0.98 3.35 -11.66
N ASP A 431 0.16 3.75 -12.63
CA ASP A 431 -1.25 4.08 -12.41
C ASP A 431 -2.04 2.80 -12.06
N PHE A 432 -1.93 2.34 -10.81
CA PHE A 432 -2.77 1.28 -10.25
C PHE A 432 -4.20 1.80 -10.10
N GLY A 433 -5.01 1.59 -11.15
CA GLY A 433 -6.48 1.58 -11.14
C GLY A 433 -7.16 2.63 -10.26
N LEU A 434 -6.91 3.91 -10.52
CA LEU A 434 -7.63 5.02 -9.88
C LEU A 434 -8.51 5.80 -10.87
N VAL A 435 -9.36 6.66 -10.31
CA VAL A 435 -10.29 7.54 -11.02
C VAL A 435 -9.53 8.37 -12.04
N ASN A 436 -9.96 8.32 -13.30
CA ASN A 436 -9.46 9.25 -14.32
C ASN A 436 -9.73 10.69 -13.88
N PRO A 437 -8.95 11.69 -14.34
CA PRO A 437 -9.34 13.08 -14.18
C PRO A 437 -10.81 13.28 -14.57
N VAL A 438 -11.53 14.15 -13.87
CA VAL A 438 -12.99 14.30 -14.02
C VAL A 438 -13.35 15.69 -14.52
N GLN A 439 -14.24 15.77 -15.50
CA GLN A 439 -14.87 17.02 -15.91
C GLN A 439 -16.38 16.85 -15.96
N ASN A 440 -17.09 17.66 -15.15
CA ASN A 440 -18.55 17.70 -15.08
C ASN A 440 -19.17 16.29 -14.95
N GLY A 441 -18.59 15.47 -14.09
CA GLY A 441 -19.04 14.11 -13.80
C GLY A 441 -18.68 13.05 -14.83
N SER A 442 -17.86 13.38 -15.82
CA SER A 442 -17.35 12.44 -16.82
C SER A 442 -15.84 12.24 -16.69
N PRO A 443 -15.32 11.02 -16.82
CA PRO A 443 -13.88 10.77 -16.87
C PRO A 443 -13.26 11.39 -18.13
N ARG A 444 -12.04 11.92 -18.01
CA ARG A 444 -11.18 12.42 -19.09
C ARG A 444 -10.02 11.45 -19.26
N THR A 445 -9.95 10.80 -20.42
CA THR A 445 -8.87 9.85 -20.77
C THR A 445 -7.88 10.42 -21.78
N ASP A 446 -8.15 11.62 -22.28
CA ASP A 446 -7.36 12.36 -23.26
C ASP A 446 -6.24 13.20 -22.63
N LEU A 447 -6.03 13.09 -21.31
CA LEU A 447 -4.99 13.80 -20.57
C LEU A 447 -3.80 12.87 -20.34
N PRO A 448 -2.71 13.00 -21.11
CA PRO A 448 -1.65 11.99 -21.14
C PRO A 448 -0.65 12.09 -19.98
N ASP A 449 -0.65 13.17 -19.20
CA ASP A 449 0.40 13.44 -18.22
C ASP A 449 -0.23 13.89 -16.87
N ILE A 450 -0.99 13.01 -16.20
CA ILE A 450 -1.32 13.14 -14.76
C ILE A 450 -1.10 11.80 -14.06
N GLN A 451 -0.30 11.81 -13.00
CA GLN A 451 -0.16 10.71 -12.05
C GLN A 451 -1.23 10.84 -10.95
N LEU A 452 -2.11 9.85 -10.85
CA LEU A 452 -3.36 9.97 -10.08
C LEU A 452 -3.11 10.01 -8.56
N PHE A 453 -2.18 9.20 -8.06
CA PHE A 453 -1.82 9.14 -6.64
C PHE A 453 -1.17 10.42 -6.12
N SER A 454 -0.65 11.28 -7.00
CA SER A 454 -0.12 12.61 -6.69
C SER A 454 -1.20 13.69 -6.61
N ALA A 455 -2.45 13.39 -6.99
CA ALA A 455 -3.54 14.36 -7.01
C ALA A 455 -4.67 14.06 -6.02
N THR A 456 -4.79 12.83 -5.52
CA THR A 456 -5.94 12.41 -4.70
C THR A 456 -6.20 13.33 -3.49
N GLY A 457 -7.47 13.49 -3.15
CA GLY A 457 -7.92 14.31 -2.02
C GLY A 457 -8.13 15.78 -2.37
N SER A 458 -7.58 16.25 -3.50
CA SER A 458 -7.90 17.56 -4.07
C SER A 458 -9.32 17.58 -4.69
N ASP A 459 -9.81 16.43 -5.14
CA ASP A 459 -11.17 16.12 -5.58
C ASP A 459 -12.13 15.94 -4.38
N ASN A 460 -12.19 16.96 -3.54
CA ASN A 460 -12.84 16.88 -2.24
C ASN A 460 -14.38 16.71 -2.27
N TRP A 461 -14.91 16.34 -1.10
CA TRP A 461 -16.33 16.03 -0.86
C TRP A 461 -17.24 17.25 -0.67
N TYR A 462 -16.74 18.49 -0.77
CA TYR A 462 -17.58 19.68 -0.64
C TYR A 462 -18.41 19.92 -1.91
N ASP A 463 -19.70 20.18 -1.72
CA ASP A 463 -20.67 20.48 -2.77
C ASP A 463 -20.63 21.96 -3.14
N ILE A 464 -19.57 22.33 -3.86
CA ILE A 464 -19.34 23.68 -4.40
C ILE A 464 -19.64 23.65 -5.90
N PRO A 465 -20.49 24.53 -6.45
CA PRO A 465 -20.92 24.49 -7.85
C PRO A 465 -19.79 24.65 -8.86
N ASN A 466 -18.77 25.44 -8.54
CA ASN A 466 -17.64 25.73 -9.44
C ASN A 466 -16.32 25.32 -8.78
N LYS A 467 -15.86 24.09 -9.05
CA LYS A 467 -14.58 23.56 -8.57
C LYS A 467 -13.60 23.39 -9.72
N HIS A 468 -12.35 23.76 -9.50
CA HIS A 468 -11.29 23.58 -10.48
C HIS A 468 -9.97 23.20 -9.79
N VAL A 469 -9.51 21.97 -10.02
CA VAL A 469 -8.19 21.50 -9.58
C VAL A 469 -7.23 21.46 -10.75
N LYS A 470 -6.07 22.12 -10.60
CA LYS A 470 -4.96 22.11 -11.55
C LYS A 470 -3.70 21.52 -10.92
N MET A 471 -3.05 20.64 -11.66
CA MET A 471 -1.80 19.99 -11.27
C MET A 471 -0.63 20.53 -12.09
N HIS A 472 0.47 20.85 -11.43
CA HIS A 472 1.74 21.26 -12.02
C HIS A 472 2.78 20.20 -11.69
N ARG A 473 3.30 19.51 -12.72
CA ARG A 473 4.32 18.46 -12.54
C ARG A 473 5.68 19.08 -12.30
N ASN A 474 6.21 18.88 -11.09
CA ASN A 474 7.54 19.35 -10.75
C ASN A 474 8.61 18.30 -11.10
N LYS A 475 9.11 18.37 -12.34
CA LYS A 475 10.15 17.46 -12.83
C LYS A 475 11.50 17.65 -12.14
N MET A 476 11.77 18.83 -11.57
CA MET A 476 13.01 19.07 -10.81
C MET A 476 13.07 18.21 -9.54
N ILE A 477 11.92 18.01 -8.87
CA ILE A 477 11.81 17.08 -7.74
C ILE A 477 12.04 15.63 -8.19
N GLU A 478 11.38 15.22 -9.27
CA GLU A 478 11.48 13.85 -9.81
C GLU A 478 12.91 13.51 -10.29
N ALA A 479 13.63 14.51 -10.78
CA ALA A 479 15.00 14.34 -11.25
C ALA A 479 15.99 14.02 -10.12
N VAL A 480 15.66 14.28 -8.85
CA VAL A 480 16.59 14.10 -7.72
C VAL A 480 16.07 13.21 -6.59
N THR A 481 14.81 12.77 -6.67
CA THR A 481 14.19 11.88 -5.69
C THR A 481 13.40 10.76 -6.37
N GLY A 482 13.41 9.55 -5.80
CA GLY A 482 12.54 8.46 -6.23
C GLY A 482 11.15 8.54 -5.60
N ASN A 483 10.50 9.72 -5.64
CA ASN A 483 9.23 10.03 -4.96
C ASN A 483 8.31 8.81 -4.78
N GLY A 484 7.94 8.50 -3.53
CA GLY A 484 7.21 7.29 -3.18
C GLY A 484 5.88 7.59 -2.49
N ALA A 485 4.99 6.58 -2.49
CA ALA A 485 3.78 6.63 -1.70
C ALA A 485 4.09 6.47 -0.21
N VAL A 486 4.00 7.56 0.57
CA VAL A 486 3.98 7.52 2.04
C VAL A 486 2.53 7.47 2.52
N ARG A 487 2.23 6.88 3.68
CA ARG A 487 0.85 6.69 4.19
C ARG A 487 -0.03 7.94 3.98
N SER A 488 -1.24 7.71 3.43
CA SER A 488 -2.20 8.71 2.94
C SER A 488 -1.91 9.30 1.54
N VAL A 489 -0.73 9.04 0.99
CA VAL A 489 -0.33 9.43 -0.38
C VAL A 489 -0.52 10.94 -0.60
N ALA A 490 -1.23 11.39 -1.64
CA ALA A 490 -1.49 12.81 -1.84
C ALA A 490 -2.42 13.44 -0.81
N ASN A 491 -3.36 12.68 -0.24
CA ASN A 491 -4.29 13.20 0.77
C ASN A 491 -3.55 13.83 1.96
N ASN A 492 -2.31 13.41 2.24
CA ASN A 492 -1.51 14.00 3.31
C ASN A 492 -1.30 15.51 3.12
N TYR A 493 -0.99 15.98 1.90
CA TYR A 493 -0.75 17.39 1.64
C TYR A 493 -1.95 18.11 1.05
N THR A 494 -2.78 17.44 0.23
CA THR A 494 -3.94 18.09 -0.39
C THR A 494 -5.01 18.44 0.64
N ILE A 495 -5.30 17.51 1.58
CA ILE A 495 -6.27 17.76 2.66
C ILE A 495 -5.73 18.77 3.67
N PHE A 496 -4.42 18.78 3.95
CA PHE A 496 -3.82 19.82 4.79
C PHE A 496 -4.11 21.22 4.23
N ALA A 497 -3.79 21.47 2.96
CA ALA A 497 -4.01 22.78 2.34
C ALA A 497 -5.51 23.11 2.25
N LEU A 498 -6.34 22.16 1.84
CA LEU A 498 -7.79 22.35 1.73
C LEU A 498 -8.44 22.69 3.08
N GLU A 499 -8.20 21.87 4.10
CA GLU A 499 -8.89 22.01 5.38
C GLU A 499 -8.39 23.22 6.18
N SER A 500 -7.11 23.59 6.05
CA SER A 500 -6.61 24.87 6.57
C SER A 500 -7.29 26.05 5.87
N PHE A 501 -7.43 26.00 4.54
CA PHE A 501 -8.10 27.06 3.77
C PHE A 501 -9.59 27.21 4.14
N ILE A 502 -10.29 26.10 4.38
CA ILE A 502 -11.68 26.14 4.84
C ILE A 502 -11.81 26.75 6.23
N ASP A 503 -10.86 26.48 7.14
CA ASP A 503 -10.82 27.14 8.46
C ASP A 503 -10.57 28.65 8.34
N GLU A 504 -9.63 29.07 7.49
CA GLU A 504 -9.35 30.49 7.23
C GLU A 504 -10.58 31.20 6.63
N LEU A 505 -11.28 30.52 5.73
CA LEU A 505 -12.53 31.02 5.17
C LEU A 505 -13.64 31.14 6.22
N ALA A 506 -13.76 30.14 7.12
CA ALA A 506 -14.71 30.18 8.23
C ALA A 506 -14.42 31.38 9.15
N ALA A 507 -13.15 31.58 9.50
CA ALA A 507 -12.71 32.72 10.30
C ALA A 507 -12.99 34.06 9.62
N LEU A 508 -12.70 34.19 8.31
CA LEU A 508 -12.98 35.40 7.52
C LEU A 508 -14.48 35.74 7.52
N LYS A 509 -15.33 34.71 7.46
CA LYS A 509 -16.80 34.86 7.45
C LYS A 509 -17.42 34.92 8.85
N ASN A 510 -16.64 34.72 9.91
CA ASN A 510 -17.11 34.59 11.28
C ASN A 510 -18.21 33.50 11.42
N ILE A 511 -17.97 32.34 10.79
CA ILE A 511 -18.82 31.14 10.86
C ILE A 511 -18.04 30.07 11.63
N ASP A 512 -18.73 29.26 12.43
CA ASP A 512 -18.10 28.10 13.07
C ASP A 512 -17.54 27.13 11.99
N PRO A 513 -16.29 26.65 12.11
CA PRO A 513 -15.67 25.79 11.10
C PRO A 513 -16.38 24.45 10.89
N VAL A 514 -17.05 23.89 11.90
CA VAL A 514 -17.86 22.68 11.77
C VAL A 514 -19.12 22.99 10.99
N ASP A 515 -19.81 24.09 11.33
CA ASP A 515 -21.01 24.52 10.62
C ASP A 515 -20.74 24.82 9.15
N LEU A 516 -19.64 25.49 8.82
CA LEU A 516 -19.25 25.73 7.43
C LEU A 516 -19.08 24.41 6.67
N ARG A 517 -18.32 23.45 7.22
CA ARG A 517 -18.13 22.13 6.60
C ARG A 517 -19.43 21.38 6.41
N LEU A 518 -20.28 21.33 7.44
CA LEU A 518 -21.57 20.66 7.36
C LEU A 518 -22.48 21.31 6.32
N SER A 519 -22.40 22.64 6.16
CA SER A 519 -23.12 23.36 5.11
C SER A 519 -22.68 22.99 3.70
N LEU A 520 -21.44 22.50 3.53
CA LEU A 520 -20.86 22.11 2.25
C LEU A 520 -20.99 20.60 1.96
N LEU A 521 -21.28 19.76 2.97
CA LEU A 521 -21.35 18.30 2.84
C LEU A 521 -22.80 17.79 2.69
N LYS A 522 -23.45 18.09 1.55
CA LYS A 522 -24.85 17.75 1.24
C LYS A 522 -24.99 16.39 0.52
N GLY A 523 -23.91 15.89 -0.09
CA GLY A 523 -23.87 14.66 -0.89
C GLY A 523 -24.64 14.78 -2.20
N LYS A 524 -24.27 15.77 -3.03
CA LYS A 524 -24.92 16.03 -4.34
C LYS A 524 -24.05 15.56 -5.50
N ASP A 525 -24.66 15.37 -6.66
CA ASP A 525 -23.98 15.07 -7.93
C ASP A 525 -22.99 13.89 -7.81
N LEU A 526 -21.70 14.11 -8.06
CA LEU A 526 -20.65 13.10 -7.91
C LEU A 526 -20.52 12.58 -6.47
N ASN A 527 -20.78 13.42 -5.47
CA ASN A 527 -20.73 13.07 -4.05
C ASN A 527 -21.98 12.31 -3.55
N SER A 528 -23.01 12.16 -4.39
CA SER A 528 -24.17 11.33 -4.08
C SER A 528 -23.87 9.83 -4.18
N GLY A 529 -22.78 9.48 -4.86
CA GLY A 529 -22.30 8.11 -5.06
C GLY A 529 -23.22 7.21 -5.89
N LYS A 530 -24.18 7.77 -6.63
CA LYS A 530 -25.05 7.03 -7.57
C LYS A 530 -24.39 6.61 -8.89
N ASN A 531 -23.19 7.11 -9.22
CA ASN A 531 -22.52 6.92 -10.52
C ASN A 531 -21.01 6.60 -10.38
N ALA A 532 -20.66 5.58 -9.62
CA ALA A 532 -19.25 5.18 -9.46
C ALA A 532 -18.72 4.36 -10.65
N SER A 533 -19.56 3.54 -11.29
CA SER A 533 -19.09 2.50 -12.24
C SER A 533 -18.36 3.00 -13.49
N SER A 534 -18.58 4.25 -13.91
CA SER A 534 -17.96 4.84 -15.11
C SER A 534 -16.68 5.64 -14.85
N LEU A 535 -16.33 5.92 -13.58
CA LEU A 535 -15.24 6.86 -13.25
C LEU A 535 -13.83 6.22 -13.27
N PHE A 536 -13.71 4.89 -13.37
CA PHE A 536 -12.48 4.14 -13.02
C PHE A 536 -11.71 3.46 -14.18
N GLN A 537 -11.81 3.95 -15.43
CA GLN A 537 -11.14 3.30 -16.58
C GLN A 537 -9.70 3.78 -16.88
N LYS A 538 -8.76 3.78 -15.93
CA LYS A 538 -7.32 3.98 -16.25
C LYS A 538 -6.46 2.82 -15.75
N GLY A 539 -5.68 2.22 -16.65
CA GLY A 539 -4.65 1.22 -16.32
C GLY A 539 -5.13 -0.24 -16.25
N LEU A 540 -4.24 -1.12 -15.77
CA LEU A 540 -4.59 -2.50 -15.39
C LEU A 540 -5.80 -2.42 -14.45
N THR A 541 -6.91 -3.07 -14.82
CA THR A 541 -8.14 -3.14 -14.02
C THR A 541 -7.74 -3.47 -12.57
N PRO A 542 -7.98 -2.57 -11.60
CA PRO A 542 -7.04 -2.25 -10.52
C PRO A 542 -6.37 -3.46 -9.90
N TYR A 543 -7.16 -4.47 -9.60
CA TYR A 543 -6.79 -5.83 -9.34
C TYR A 543 -8.01 -6.62 -9.83
N PHE A 544 -7.83 -7.79 -10.47
CA PHE A 544 -8.89 -8.53 -11.19
C PHE A 544 -10.13 -8.94 -10.35
N ASN A 545 -10.25 -8.56 -9.08
CA ASN A 545 -11.23 -9.06 -8.11
C ASN A 545 -11.83 -7.99 -7.17
N VAL A 546 -11.94 -6.72 -7.57
CA VAL A 546 -12.68 -5.76 -6.74
C VAL A 546 -14.17 -6.15 -6.74
N SER A 547 -14.73 -6.49 -5.57
CA SER A 547 -16.13 -6.91 -5.42
C SER A 547 -17.09 -5.87 -6.00
N LYS A 548 -18.23 -6.25 -6.60
CA LYS A 548 -19.27 -5.28 -6.99
C LYS A 548 -19.78 -4.47 -5.79
N ASP A 549 -19.78 -5.05 -4.59
CA ASP A 549 -20.21 -4.40 -3.35
C ASP A 549 -19.22 -3.29 -2.91
N ALA A 550 -18.01 -3.28 -3.48
CA ALA A 550 -17.06 -2.19 -3.31
C ALA A 550 -17.63 -0.84 -3.74
N TYR A 551 -18.36 -0.83 -4.85
CA TYR A 551 -18.90 0.37 -5.46
C TYR A 551 -20.05 0.95 -4.63
N GLU A 552 -20.61 0.19 -3.69
CA GLU A 552 -21.62 0.66 -2.75
C GLU A 552 -21.01 1.42 -1.56
N SER A 553 -19.75 1.16 -1.23
CA SER A 553 -19.06 1.80 -0.08
C SER A 553 -18.74 3.29 -0.27
N SER A 554 -18.86 3.78 -1.51
CA SER A 554 -18.74 5.19 -1.92
C SER A 554 -20.09 5.89 -2.12
N VAL A 555 -21.22 5.21 -1.90
CA VAL A 555 -22.56 5.82 -1.94
C VAL A 555 -22.69 6.86 -0.82
N ASP A 556 -23.19 8.07 -1.15
CA ASP A 556 -23.38 9.17 -0.20
C ASP A 556 -22.10 9.67 0.52
N GLY A 557 -20.92 9.59 -0.10
CA GLY A 557 -19.62 9.93 0.54
C GLY A 557 -19.57 11.29 1.25
N GLY A 558 -20.17 12.34 0.69
CA GLY A 558 -20.29 13.64 1.36
C GLY A 558 -21.13 13.61 2.64
N ARG A 559 -22.27 12.91 2.63
CA ARG A 559 -23.13 12.73 3.82
C ARG A 559 -22.48 11.83 4.86
N ARG A 560 -21.77 10.79 4.41
CA ARG A 560 -20.99 9.93 5.30
C ARG A 560 -19.92 10.75 6.02
N LEU A 561 -19.20 11.61 5.30
CA LEU A 561 -18.23 12.53 5.91
C LEU A 561 -18.91 13.51 6.88
N ALA A 562 -20.08 14.06 6.54
CA ALA A 562 -20.85 14.89 7.46
C ALA A 562 -21.22 14.15 8.75
N ASN A 563 -21.62 12.88 8.66
CA ASN A 563 -21.92 12.05 9.82
C ASN A 563 -20.68 11.73 10.65
N VAL A 564 -19.54 11.46 10.01
CA VAL A 564 -18.25 11.31 10.69
C VAL A 564 -17.90 12.60 11.44
N LEU A 565 -18.04 13.77 10.80
CA LEU A 565 -17.78 15.05 11.43
C LEU A 565 -18.67 15.27 12.66
N ARG A 566 -19.99 15.06 12.56
CA ARG A 566 -20.92 15.15 13.71
C ARG A 566 -20.56 14.19 14.84
N THR A 567 -20.15 12.97 14.50
CA THR A 567 -19.77 11.96 15.50
C THR A 567 -18.48 12.37 16.20
N ALA A 568 -17.47 12.77 15.43
CA ALA A 568 -16.17 13.18 15.95
C ALA A 568 -16.29 14.43 16.84
N THR A 569 -17.08 15.43 16.44
CA THR A 569 -17.29 16.64 17.24
C THR A 569 -18.06 16.34 18.52
N GLY A 570 -19.07 15.47 18.45
CA GLY A 570 -19.78 14.99 19.64
C GLY A 570 -18.88 14.24 20.61
N LEU A 571 -18.04 13.32 20.12
CA LEU A 571 -17.08 12.58 20.94
C LEU A 571 -15.97 13.47 21.52
N ALA A 572 -15.59 14.53 20.81
CA ALA A 572 -14.57 15.48 21.24
C ALA A 572 -15.12 16.54 22.21
N ASN A 573 -16.44 16.59 22.47
CA ASN A 573 -17.09 17.69 23.18
C ASN A 573 -16.74 19.07 22.56
N TYR A 574 -16.70 19.13 21.23
CA TYR A 574 -16.35 20.36 20.51
C TYR A 574 -17.34 21.49 20.85
N GLY A 575 -16.81 22.69 21.10
CA GLY A 575 -17.59 23.84 21.56
C GLY A 575 -18.05 23.75 23.03
N GLY A 576 -17.76 22.64 23.71
CA GLY A 576 -17.91 22.53 25.16
C GLY A 576 -16.84 23.33 25.90
N LEU A 577 -17.14 23.69 27.15
CA LEU A 577 -16.17 24.35 28.04
C LEU A 577 -14.97 23.43 28.28
N LEU A 578 -13.77 23.99 28.33
CA LEU A 578 -12.59 23.26 28.80
C LEU A 578 -12.79 22.88 30.28
N ALA A 579 -12.00 21.91 30.78
CA ALA A 579 -12.09 21.41 32.16
C ALA A 579 -11.99 22.52 33.24
N ASP A 580 -11.49 23.69 32.85
CA ASP A 580 -11.26 24.84 33.72
C ASP A 580 -12.40 25.88 33.63
N GLY A 581 -13.47 25.59 32.89
CA GLY A 581 -14.62 26.48 32.69
C GLY A 581 -14.34 27.68 31.77
N VAL A 582 -13.26 27.61 30.98
CA VAL A 582 -12.93 28.57 29.91
C VAL A 582 -13.31 28.01 28.55
#